data_AF-A0A7Z0HAF1-F1
#
_entry.id   AF-A0A7Z0HAF1-F1
#
_cell.length_a   1.000
_cell.length_b   1.000
_cell.length_c   1.000
_cell.angle_alpha   90.00
_cell.angle_beta   90.00
_cell.angle_gamma   90.00
#
_symmetry.space_group_name_H-M   'P 1'
#
loop_
_entity.id
_entity.type
_entity.pdbx_description
1 polymer ?
#
loop_
_entity_poly.entity_id
_entity_poly.type
_entity_poly.pdbx_seq_one_letter_code
_entity_poly.pdbx_strand_id
1 'polypeptide(L)'
;MNEQYLNQTIRRIVYLESLKQSEINNLSAHLKEIDDLVKSLMLDDEMTELTLAEFNKVLTSVKTGVATSLTGYTVAVGASLTAIAIDTYQFETKSLNNAFEDVKLSTKIDDAKKAKIARIVNNTPLSVTGSEGKTVTDLFSELANNESNKYINHIKLARYEGKTNQQIVQMIRGTRKNGYKDGLMEVTARQAKTIVRTTVQHAAMQGKAEFANDNADIIKGEQWLSTLDSRVSTICRSLDQRIFEVGKGPRPPAHHNCRSTVIIVLKDEYAGRGNIDKRASKDGPVANESYYSWLNKQPKDFQDDVLGETRGQLLRSGGLSADKFAALQLDKNFKPLTLAEMRSREPMAFKKAGL
;
A
#
# COMPACT_ATOMS: atom_id res chain seq x y z
N MET A 1 22.12 7.21 13.48
CA MET A 1 20.94 6.33 13.64
C MET A 1 21.44 4.99 14.19
N ASN A 2 20.70 4.32 15.06
CA ASN A 2 21.16 3.08 15.71
C ASN A 2 20.98 1.86 14.78
N GLU A 3 22.03 1.04 14.63
CA GLU A 3 22.04 -0.13 13.73
C GLU A 3 21.02 -1.20 14.14
N GLN A 4 20.94 -1.51 15.44
CA GLN A 4 20.02 -2.51 15.97
C GLN A 4 18.57 -2.11 15.67
N TYR A 5 18.21 -0.85 15.89
CA TYR A 5 16.87 -0.36 15.63
C TYR A 5 16.52 -0.33 14.13
N LEU A 6 17.49 0.04 13.27
CA LEU A 6 17.32 -0.03 11.82
C LEU A 6 17.05 -1.47 11.35
N ASN A 7 17.87 -2.42 11.81
CA ASN A 7 17.71 -3.85 11.49
C ASN A 7 16.37 -4.42 11.99
N GLN A 8 15.92 -4.03 13.19
CA GLN A 8 14.60 -4.40 13.71
C GLN A 8 13.48 -3.85 12.80
N THR A 9 13.55 -2.58 12.42
CA THR A 9 12.57 -1.92 11.53
C THR A 9 12.52 -2.59 10.16
N ILE A 10 13.67 -2.99 9.63
CA ILE A 10 13.77 -3.72 8.36
C ILE A 10 13.07 -5.07 8.41
N ARG A 11 13.33 -5.88 9.45
CA ARG A 11 12.66 -7.17 9.64
C ARG A 11 11.15 -6.98 9.77
N ARG A 12 10.73 -5.90 10.44
CA ARG A 12 9.32 -5.55 10.60
C ARG A 12 8.62 -5.26 9.26
N ILE A 13 9.27 -4.57 8.31
CA ILE A 13 8.72 -4.36 6.96
C ILE A 13 8.45 -5.71 6.29
N VAL A 14 9.40 -6.65 6.36
CA VAL A 14 9.24 -7.99 5.76
C VAL A 14 8.06 -8.75 6.39
N TYR A 15 7.95 -8.75 7.72
CA TYR A 15 6.84 -9.41 8.40
C TYR A 15 5.49 -8.76 8.09
N LEU A 16 5.44 -7.44 7.91
CA LEU A 16 4.23 -6.74 7.51
C LEU A 16 3.79 -7.14 6.09
N GLU A 17 4.72 -7.36 5.17
CA GLU A 17 4.41 -7.87 3.83
C GLU A 17 3.86 -9.31 3.87
N SER A 18 4.42 -10.17 4.72
CA SER A 18 3.87 -11.52 4.96
C SER A 18 2.48 -11.47 5.57
N LEU A 19 2.22 -10.54 6.50
CA LEU A 19 0.90 -10.35 7.09
C LEU A 19 -0.12 -9.86 6.07
N LYS A 20 0.25 -8.89 5.21
CA LYS A 20 -0.58 -8.48 4.07
C LYS A 20 -0.97 -9.67 3.19
N GLN A 21 -0.02 -10.58 2.93
CA GLN A 21 -0.30 -11.77 2.15
C GLN A 21 -1.21 -12.75 2.88
N SER A 22 -1.07 -12.90 4.20
CA SER A 22 -1.96 -13.72 5.04
C SER A 22 -3.40 -13.20 4.98
N GLU A 23 -3.62 -11.90 5.14
CA GLU A 23 -4.95 -11.28 5.04
C GLU A 23 -5.56 -11.45 3.64
N ILE A 24 -4.72 -11.43 2.60
CA ILE A 24 -5.16 -11.70 1.22
C ILE A 24 -5.56 -13.15 1.01
N ASN A 25 -4.89 -14.11 1.66
CA ASN A 25 -5.23 -15.52 1.49
C ASN A 25 -6.65 -15.82 1.99
N ASN A 26 -7.16 -15.06 2.96
CA ASN A 26 -8.54 -15.18 3.45
C ASN A 26 -9.60 -14.74 2.41
N LEU A 27 -9.21 -13.98 1.37
CA LEU A 27 -10.12 -13.55 0.31
C LEU A 27 -10.68 -14.73 -0.52
N SER A 28 -9.95 -15.84 -0.63
CA SER A 28 -10.35 -16.94 -1.51
C SER A 28 -11.67 -17.58 -1.10
N ALA A 29 -11.98 -17.64 0.21
CA ALA A 29 -13.24 -18.17 0.71
C ALA A 29 -14.42 -17.30 0.23
N HIS A 30 -14.30 -15.98 0.34
CA HIS A 30 -15.34 -15.04 -0.09
C HIS A 30 -15.50 -14.97 -1.61
N LEU A 31 -14.41 -15.12 -2.37
CA LEU A 31 -14.52 -15.26 -3.83
C LEU A 31 -15.24 -16.56 -4.22
N LYS A 32 -15.04 -17.64 -3.46
CA LYS A 32 -15.76 -18.89 -3.67
C LYS A 32 -17.26 -18.75 -3.37
N GLU A 33 -17.63 -18.05 -2.30
CA GLU A 33 -19.03 -17.73 -2.01
C GLU A 33 -19.70 -16.99 -3.17
N ILE A 34 -19.00 -16.00 -3.76
CA ILE A 34 -19.47 -15.28 -4.94
C ILE A 34 -19.61 -16.20 -6.15
N ASP A 35 -18.63 -17.08 -6.40
CA ASP A 35 -18.66 -18.06 -7.49
C ASP A 35 -19.87 -18.99 -7.37
N ASP A 36 -20.10 -19.51 -6.17
CA ASP A 36 -21.18 -20.47 -5.92
C ASP A 36 -22.56 -19.80 -5.97
N LEU A 37 -22.69 -18.55 -5.51
CA LEU A 37 -23.89 -17.73 -5.71
C LEU A 37 -24.19 -17.48 -7.19
N VAL A 38 -23.19 -17.06 -7.97
CA VAL A 38 -23.39 -16.76 -9.39
C VAL A 38 -23.78 -18.04 -10.14
N LYS A 39 -23.15 -19.17 -9.84
CA LYS A 39 -23.54 -20.45 -10.46
C LYS A 39 -24.97 -20.81 -10.13
N SER A 40 -25.37 -20.77 -8.85
CA SER A 40 -26.71 -21.21 -8.45
C SER A 40 -27.79 -20.40 -9.15
N LEU A 41 -27.62 -19.09 -9.26
CA LEU A 41 -28.56 -18.20 -9.97
C LEU A 41 -28.56 -18.40 -11.50
N MET A 42 -27.55 -19.06 -12.06
CA MET A 42 -27.40 -19.30 -13.51
C MET A 42 -27.73 -20.74 -13.89
N LEU A 43 -28.16 -21.59 -12.94
CA LEU A 43 -28.66 -22.95 -13.18
C LEU A 43 -30.16 -22.98 -13.52
N ASP A 44 -30.88 -21.90 -13.22
CA ASP A 44 -32.29 -21.73 -13.54
C ASP A 44 -32.47 -21.34 -15.03
N ASP A 45 -33.65 -20.83 -15.39
CA ASP A 45 -33.98 -20.38 -16.75
C ASP A 45 -32.93 -19.41 -17.33
N GLU A 46 -32.79 -19.43 -18.65
CA GLU A 46 -31.87 -18.55 -19.35
C GLU A 46 -32.20 -17.08 -19.07
N MET A 47 -31.20 -16.27 -18.72
CA MET A 47 -31.41 -14.85 -18.37
C MET A 47 -32.12 -14.07 -19.48
N THR A 48 -31.99 -14.52 -20.73
CA THR A 48 -32.68 -13.96 -21.90
C THR A 48 -34.19 -14.21 -21.91
N GLU A 49 -34.65 -15.29 -21.28
CA GLU A 49 -36.04 -15.74 -21.29
C GLU A 49 -36.85 -15.18 -20.11
N LEU A 50 -36.19 -14.76 -19.03
CA LEU A 50 -36.83 -14.18 -17.86
C LEU A 50 -37.64 -12.91 -18.19
N THR A 51 -38.74 -12.68 -17.49
CA THR A 51 -39.38 -11.35 -17.49
C THR A 51 -38.44 -10.30 -16.91
N LEU A 52 -38.71 -9.01 -17.17
CA LEU A 52 -37.93 -7.93 -16.58
C LEU A 52 -37.97 -7.96 -15.03
N ALA A 53 -39.12 -8.34 -14.46
CA ALA A 53 -39.29 -8.44 -13.02
C ALA A 53 -38.45 -9.57 -12.40
N GLU A 54 -38.45 -10.75 -13.01
CA GLU A 54 -37.63 -11.90 -12.55
C GLU A 54 -36.14 -11.61 -12.67
N PHE A 55 -35.71 -11.04 -13.79
CA PHE A 55 -34.31 -10.67 -13.98
C PHE A 55 -33.85 -9.62 -12.96
N ASN A 56 -34.68 -8.62 -12.65
CA ASN A 56 -34.34 -7.64 -11.63
C ASN A 56 -34.21 -8.27 -10.23
N LYS A 57 -34.96 -9.34 -9.93
CA LYS A 57 -34.77 -10.12 -8.70
C LYS A 57 -33.41 -10.82 -8.70
N VAL A 58 -33.02 -11.47 -9.80
CA VAL A 58 -31.69 -12.10 -9.93
C VAL A 58 -30.58 -11.06 -9.74
N LEU A 59 -30.66 -9.91 -10.40
CA LEU A 59 -29.68 -8.83 -10.24
C LEU A 59 -29.58 -8.34 -8.79
N THR A 60 -30.72 -8.25 -8.09
CA THR A 60 -30.75 -7.88 -6.67
C THR A 60 -30.05 -8.93 -5.81
N SER A 61 -30.30 -10.22 -6.06
CA SER A 61 -29.63 -11.33 -5.38
C SER A 61 -28.12 -11.32 -5.62
N VAL A 62 -27.68 -11.13 -6.88
CA VAL A 62 -26.26 -11.01 -7.21
C VAL A 62 -25.63 -9.81 -6.50
N LYS A 63 -26.24 -8.63 -6.59
CA LYS A 63 -25.69 -7.41 -5.98
C LYS A 63 -25.54 -7.59 -4.47
N THR A 64 -26.60 -8.03 -3.79
CA THR A 64 -26.62 -8.21 -2.33
C THR A 64 -25.63 -9.29 -1.91
N GLY A 65 -25.59 -10.44 -2.59
CA GLY A 65 -24.69 -11.52 -2.21
C GLY A 65 -23.22 -11.16 -2.41
N VAL A 66 -22.86 -10.51 -3.53
CA VAL A 66 -21.49 -10.01 -3.76
C VAL A 66 -21.10 -8.97 -2.70
N ALA A 67 -21.99 -8.01 -2.42
CA ALA A 67 -21.73 -6.99 -1.41
C ALA A 67 -21.56 -7.61 0.00
N THR A 68 -22.38 -8.59 0.35
CA THR A 68 -22.31 -9.30 1.64
C THR A 68 -21.00 -10.08 1.79
N SER A 69 -20.59 -10.87 0.79
CA SER A 69 -19.33 -11.61 0.85
C SER A 69 -18.12 -10.68 0.95
N LEU A 70 -18.09 -9.57 0.19
CA LEU A 70 -16.99 -8.60 0.28
C LEU A 70 -17.01 -7.83 1.60
N THR A 71 -18.20 -7.48 2.12
CA THR A 71 -18.32 -6.84 3.43
C THR A 71 -17.81 -7.76 4.54
N GLY A 72 -18.23 -9.03 4.53
CA GLY A 72 -17.75 -10.06 5.47
C GLY A 72 -16.23 -10.18 5.48
N TYR A 73 -15.62 -10.21 4.29
CA TYR A 73 -14.16 -10.19 4.15
C TYR A 73 -13.54 -8.95 4.81
N THR A 74 -14.04 -7.76 4.47
CA THR A 74 -13.47 -6.49 4.96
C THR A 74 -13.67 -6.27 6.47
N VAL A 75 -14.75 -6.80 7.06
CA VAL A 75 -14.96 -6.80 8.51
C VAL A 75 -13.88 -7.62 9.22
N ALA A 76 -13.58 -8.82 8.70
CA ALA A 76 -12.52 -9.66 9.24
C ALA A 76 -11.15 -8.97 9.16
N VAL A 77 -10.82 -8.36 8.02
CA VAL A 77 -9.58 -7.57 7.85
C VAL A 77 -9.56 -6.39 8.81
N GLY A 78 -10.67 -5.66 8.96
CA GLY A 78 -10.80 -4.50 9.85
C GLY A 78 -10.47 -4.82 11.32
N ALA A 79 -10.87 -6.01 11.79
CA ALA A 79 -10.51 -6.49 13.13
C ALA A 79 -8.98 -6.66 13.28
N SER A 80 -8.31 -7.20 12.26
CA SER A 80 -6.84 -7.33 12.23
C SER A 80 -6.13 -5.98 12.23
N LEU A 81 -6.67 -4.94 11.56
CA LEU A 81 -6.02 -3.63 11.46
C LEU A 81 -5.75 -3.00 12.83
N THR A 82 -6.69 -3.12 13.77
CA THR A 82 -6.50 -2.60 15.13
C THR A 82 -5.38 -3.32 15.85
N ALA A 83 -5.32 -4.65 15.74
CA ALA A 83 -4.24 -5.45 16.33
C ALA A 83 -2.87 -5.08 15.74
N ILE A 84 -2.81 -4.86 14.42
CA ILE A 84 -1.59 -4.44 13.71
C ILE A 84 -1.08 -3.09 14.21
N ALA A 85 -1.97 -2.12 14.42
CA ALA A 85 -1.59 -0.80 14.91
C ALA A 85 -1.07 -0.87 16.35
N ILE A 86 -1.75 -1.61 17.23
CA ILE A 86 -1.32 -1.81 18.62
C ILE A 86 0.02 -2.54 18.69
N ASP A 87 0.18 -3.63 17.93
CA ASP A 87 1.44 -4.38 17.88
C ASP A 87 2.58 -3.53 17.31
N THR A 88 2.29 -2.66 16.32
CA THR A 88 3.29 -1.72 15.80
C THR A 88 3.71 -0.69 16.85
N TYR A 89 2.77 -0.11 17.57
CA TYR A 89 3.06 0.79 18.69
C TYR A 89 4.00 0.10 19.71
N GLN A 90 3.63 -1.10 20.16
CA GLN A 90 4.40 -1.86 21.14
C GLN A 90 5.78 -2.28 20.61
N PHE A 91 5.85 -2.61 19.32
CA PHE A 91 7.11 -2.91 18.64
C PHE A 91 8.05 -1.71 18.70
N GLU A 92 7.60 -0.49 18.43
CA GLU A 92 8.45 0.70 18.53
C GLU A 92 8.94 0.92 19.97
N THR A 93 8.05 0.78 20.95
CA THR A 93 8.42 0.89 22.38
C THR A 93 9.53 -0.09 22.75
N LYS A 94 9.35 -1.38 22.42
CA LYS A 94 10.32 -2.43 22.74
C LYS A 94 11.62 -2.23 21.97
N SER A 95 11.53 -1.85 20.71
CA SER A 95 12.67 -1.67 19.83
C SER A 95 13.56 -0.52 20.30
N LEU A 96 12.98 0.62 20.67
CA LEU A 96 13.75 1.73 21.23
C LEU A 96 14.36 1.40 22.59
N ASN A 97 13.60 0.80 23.52
CA ASN A 97 14.15 0.38 24.82
C ASN A 97 15.35 -0.58 24.70
N ASN A 98 15.31 -1.45 23.69
CA ASN A 98 16.37 -2.43 23.45
C ASN A 98 17.59 -1.83 22.72
N ALA A 99 17.39 -0.77 21.95
CA ALA A 99 18.42 -0.19 21.09
C ALA A 99 19.11 1.04 21.71
N PHE A 100 18.47 1.73 22.65
CA PHE A 100 18.96 2.98 23.23
C PHE A 100 18.94 2.90 24.76
N GLU A 101 20.13 2.92 25.37
CA GLU A 101 20.29 2.75 26.82
C GLU A 101 19.59 3.85 27.63
N ASP A 102 19.63 5.09 27.13
CA ASP A 102 19.02 6.26 27.76
C ASP A 102 17.49 6.37 27.54
N VAL A 103 16.91 5.45 26.78
CA VAL A 103 15.46 5.42 26.52
C VAL A 103 14.81 4.36 27.40
N LYS A 104 13.83 4.79 28.21
CA LYS A 104 13.08 3.93 29.15
C LYS A 104 11.58 4.18 29.03
N LEU A 105 10.97 3.65 27.97
CA LEU A 105 9.54 3.77 27.70
C LEU A 105 8.75 2.64 28.36
N SER A 106 7.55 2.96 28.85
CA SER A 106 6.64 1.95 29.39
C SER A 106 6.10 1.05 28.27
N THR A 107 6.25 -0.27 28.43
CA THR A 107 5.68 -1.27 27.49
C THR A 107 4.22 -1.60 27.76
N LYS A 108 3.63 -1.06 28.85
CA LYS A 108 2.24 -1.32 29.19
C LYS A 108 1.33 -0.46 28.33
N ILE A 109 0.34 -1.09 27.70
CA ILE A 109 -0.72 -0.41 26.96
C ILE A 109 -2.06 -0.76 27.63
N ASP A 110 -2.72 0.24 28.19
CA ASP A 110 -4.02 0.05 28.83
C ASP A 110 -5.15 0.01 27.78
N ASP A 111 -6.35 -0.36 28.21
CA ASP A 111 -7.48 -0.51 27.30
C ASP A 111 -7.97 0.83 26.75
N ALA A 112 -7.76 1.94 27.49
CA ALA A 112 -8.05 3.28 27.00
C ALA A 112 -7.17 3.65 25.79
N LYS A 113 -5.88 3.32 25.85
CA LYS A 113 -4.92 3.53 24.75
C LYS A 113 -5.21 2.60 23.58
N LYS A 114 -5.52 1.32 23.81
CA LYS A 114 -5.95 0.40 22.73
C LYS A 114 -7.19 0.95 22.01
N ALA A 115 -8.18 1.43 22.76
CA ALA A 115 -9.38 2.04 22.20
C ALA A 115 -9.07 3.34 21.44
N LYS A 116 -8.11 4.15 21.90
CA LYS A 116 -7.64 5.34 21.16
C LYS A 116 -7.01 4.94 19.82
N ILE A 117 -6.09 3.98 19.81
CA ILE A 117 -5.44 3.49 18.59
C ILE A 117 -6.48 2.94 17.60
N ALA A 118 -7.45 2.15 18.09
CA ALA A 118 -8.55 1.65 17.26
C ALA A 118 -9.35 2.78 16.58
N ARG A 119 -9.65 3.87 17.31
CA ARG A 119 -10.31 5.05 16.73
C ARG A 119 -9.43 5.75 15.69
N ILE A 120 -8.13 5.89 15.95
CA ILE A 120 -7.19 6.53 15.01
C ILE A 120 -7.14 5.75 13.69
N VAL A 121 -7.03 4.42 13.75
CA VAL A 121 -6.98 3.57 12.55
C VAL A 121 -8.20 3.78 11.66
N ASN A 122 -9.39 3.78 12.26
CA ASN A 122 -10.65 3.83 11.52
C ASN A 122 -11.03 5.26 11.07
N ASN A 123 -10.74 6.28 11.88
CA ASN A 123 -11.25 7.63 11.64
C ASN A 123 -10.23 8.56 10.97
N THR A 124 -8.94 8.20 10.96
CA THR A 124 -7.93 9.03 10.30
C THR A 124 -8.04 8.88 8.79
N PRO A 125 -8.28 9.97 8.04
CA PRO A 125 -8.32 9.91 6.59
C PRO A 125 -6.97 9.47 5.99
N LEU A 126 -7.01 8.68 4.93
CA LEU A 126 -5.84 8.28 4.18
C LEU A 126 -5.32 9.46 3.34
N SER A 127 -4.00 9.58 3.28
CA SER A 127 -3.28 10.50 2.38
C SER A 127 -2.82 9.80 1.09
N VAL A 128 -3.56 8.76 0.69
CA VAL A 128 -3.23 7.90 -0.46
C VAL A 128 -3.68 8.57 -1.75
N THR A 129 -2.80 8.73 -2.73
CA THR A 129 -3.18 9.29 -4.03
C THR A 129 -4.33 8.52 -4.69
N GLY A 130 -5.41 9.22 -5.06
CA GLY A 130 -6.65 8.66 -5.60
C GLY A 130 -7.68 8.22 -4.55
N SER A 131 -7.34 8.31 -3.27
CA SER A 131 -8.19 7.99 -2.12
C SER A 131 -8.02 9.03 -1.01
N GLU A 132 -7.61 10.25 -1.35
CA GLU A 132 -7.38 11.32 -0.38
C GLU A 132 -8.67 11.63 0.38
N GLY A 133 -8.57 11.71 1.70
CA GLY A 133 -9.72 12.05 2.56
C GLY A 133 -10.63 10.87 2.88
N LYS A 134 -10.46 9.71 2.24
CA LYS A 134 -11.22 8.49 2.56
C LYS A 134 -10.71 7.83 3.82
N THR A 135 -11.59 7.22 4.60
CA THR A 135 -11.25 6.35 5.73
C THR A 135 -11.08 4.89 5.29
N VAL A 136 -10.63 4.03 6.21
CA VAL A 136 -10.63 2.57 5.99
C VAL A 136 -12.04 2.07 5.68
N THR A 137 -13.03 2.55 6.43
CA THR A 137 -14.44 2.20 6.25
C THR A 137 -14.94 2.61 4.86
N ASP A 138 -14.62 3.82 4.41
CA ASP A 138 -15.00 4.29 3.07
C ASP A 138 -14.43 3.38 1.98
N LEU A 139 -13.14 3.01 2.07
CA LEU A 139 -12.51 2.12 1.09
C LEU A 139 -13.14 0.73 1.07
N PHE A 140 -13.51 0.19 2.23
CA PHE A 140 -14.16 -1.11 2.34
C PHE A 140 -15.60 -1.08 1.78
N SER A 141 -16.38 -0.06 2.13
CA SER A 141 -17.73 0.12 1.60
C SER A 141 -17.73 0.36 0.08
N GLU A 142 -16.80 1.17 -0.42
CA GLU A 142 -16.64 1.40 -1.85
C GLU A 142 -16.24 0.12 -2.60
N LEU A 143 -15.35 -0.71 -2.05
CA LEU A 143 -15.01 -2.00 -2.65
C LEU A 143 -16.28 -2.86 -2.84
N ALA A 144 -17.06 -3.06 -1.77
CA ALA A 144 -18.28 -3.87 -1.83
C ALA A 144 -19.31 -3.30 -2.82
N ASN A 145 -19.53 -1.98 -2.79
CA ASN A 145 -20.51 -1.30 -3.66
C ASN A 145 -20.07 -1.29 -5.13
N ASN A 146 -18.82 -0.95 -5.41
CA ASN A 146 -18.32 -0.84 -6.77
C ASN A 146 -18.25 -2.21 -7.44
N GLU A 147 -17.76 -3.23 -6.73
CA GLU A 147 -17.65 -4.57 -7.29
C GLU A 147 -19.03 -5.20 -7.48
N SER A 148 -19.95 -5.11 -6.52
CA SER A 148 -21.33 -5.62 -6.70
C SER A 148 -22.07 -4.93 -7.86
N ASN A 149 -21.88 -3.61 -8.04
CA ASN A 149 -22.42 -2.88 -9.19
C ASN A 149 -21.79 -3.35 -10.52
N LYS A 150 -20.49 -3.66 -10.56
CA LYS A 150 -19.85 -4.20 -11.77
C LYS A 150 -20.47 -5.53 -12.19
N TYR A 151 -20.76 -6.42 -11.26
CA TYR A 151 -21.39 -7.72 -11.57
C TYR A 151 -22.73 -7.53 -12.26
N ILE A 152 -23.63 -6.74 -11.67
CA ILE A 152 -24.95 -6.52 -12.26
C ILE A 152 -24.88 -5.79 -13.61
N ASN A 153 -23.92 -4.88 -13.80
CA ASN A 153 -23.78 -4.17 -15.07
C ASN A 153 -23.29 -5.11 -16.18
N HIS A 154 -22.36 -6.02 -15.88
CA HIS A 154 -21.93 -7.03 -16.84
C HIS A 154 -23.03 -8.05 -17.16
N ILE A 155 -23.83 -8.47 -16.16
CA ILE A 155 -24.95 -9.39 -16.38
C ILE A 155 -26.04 -8.72 -17.23
N LYS A 156 -26.36 -7.45 -16.96
CA LYS A 156 -27.29 -6.65 -17.80
C LYS A 156 -26.83 -6.59 -19.26
N LEU A 157 -25.55 -6.26 -19.47
CA LEU A 157 -24.97 -6.19 -20.81
C LEU A 157 -25.01 -7.56 -21.49
N ALA A 158 -24.62 -8.62 -20.78
CA ALA A 158 -24.63 -9.97 -21.31
C ALA A 158 -26.02 -10.44 -21.73
N ARG A 159 -27.05 -10.15 -20.91
CA ARG A 159 -28.44 -10.42 -21.28
C ARG A 159 -28.85 -9.67 -22.54
N TYR A 160 -28.54 -8.37 -22.61
CA TYR A 160 -28.85 -7.54 -23.78
C TYR A 160 -28.18 -8.08 -25.06
N GLU A 161 -26.96 -8.59 -24.95
CA GLU A 161 -26.22 -9.22 -26.04
C GLU A 161 -26.71 -10.64 -26.38
N GLY A 162 -27.71 -11.17 -25.69
CA GLY A 162 -28.24 -12.52 -25.93
C GLY A 162 -27.28 -13.64 -25.48
N LYS A 163 -26.38 -13.37 -24.51
CA LYS A 163 -25.48 -14.39 -23.98
C LYS A 163 -26.26 -15.43 -23.17
N THR A 164 -25.84 -16.69 -23.27
CA THR A 164 -26.37 -17.76 -22.42
C THR A 164 -25.83 -17.67 -21.00
N ASN A 165 -26.50 -18.32 -20.05
CA ASN A 165 -26.10 -18.44 -18.66
C ASN A 165 -24.66 -18.99 -18.54
N GLN A 166 -24.31 -19.99 -19.36
CA GLN A 166 -22.95 -20.53 -19.40
C GLN A 166 -21.90 -19.47 -19.80
N GLN A 167 -22.21 -18.63 -20.80
CA GLN A 167 -21.32 -17.55 -21.23
C GLN A 167 -21.21 -16.45 -20.17
N ILE A 168 -22.29 -16.15 -19.44
CA ILE A 168 -22.28 -15.22 -18.30
C ILE A 168 -21.37 -15.75 -17.18
N VAL A 169 -21.53 -17.02 -16.80
CA VAL A 169 -20.68 -17.67 -15.80
C VAL A 169 -19.22 -17.66 -16.24
N GLN A 170 -18.92 -17.95 -17.51
CA GLN A 170 -17.56 -17.91 -18.05
C GLN A 170 -16.97 -16.50 -18.03
N MET A 171 -17.75 -15.47 -18.36
CA MET A 171 -17.31 -14.06 -18.28
C MET A 171 -16.98 -13.66 -16.83
N ILE A 172 -17.78 -14.11 -15.86
CA ILE A 172 -17.56 -13.80 -14.45
C ILE A 172 -16.33 -14.52 -13.92
N ARG A 173 -16.24 -15.84 -14.14
CA ARG A 173 -15.15 -16.69 -13.61
C ARG A 173 -13.83 -16.51 -14.38
N GLY A 174 -13.91 -16.19 -15.66
CA GLY A 174 -12.78 -16.27 -16.58
C GLY A 174 -12.64 -17.67 -17.19
N THR A 175 -11.60 -17.84 -18.01
CA THR A 175 -11.38 -19.03 -18.82
C THR A 175 -10.23 -19.87 -18.28
N ARG A 176 -10.37 -21.20 -18.37
CA ARG A 176 -9.30 -22.14 -17.99
C ARG A 176 -8.01 -21.89 -18.77
N LYS A 177 -8.12 -21.55 -20.08
CA LYS A 177 -6.99 -21.24 -20.95
C LYS A 177 -6.11 -20.12 -20.37
N ASN A 178 -6.73 -19.10 -19.77
CA ASN A 178 -6.05 -17.96 -19.17
C ASN A 178 -5.85 -18.12 -17.65
N GLY A 179 -6.06 -19.33 -17.11
CA GLY A 179 -5.97 -19.60 -15.68
C GLY A 179 -6.93 -18.74 -14.85
N TYR A 180 -8.11 -18.41 -15.40
CA TYR A 180 -9.15 -17.58 -14.79
C TYR A 180 -8.75 -16.11 -14.54
N LYS A 181 -7.66 -15.64 -15.17
CA LYS A 181 -7.16 -14.27 -14.97
C LYS A 181 -7.85 -13.20 -15.83
N ASP A 182 -8.77 -13.62 -16.67
CA ASP A 182 -9.52 -12.80 -17.64
C ASP A 182 -11.00 -12.59 -17.24
N GLY A 183 -11.42 -13.10 -16.08
CA GLY A 183 -12.78 -12.94 -15.56
C GLY A 183 -12.97 -11.73 -14.67
N LEU A 184 -14.23 -11.33 -14.47
CA LEU A 184 -14.62 -10.27 -13.53
C LEU A 184 -14.19 -10.59 -12.09
N MET A 185 -14.25 -11.86 -11.68
CA MET A 185 -13.80 -12.30 -10.35
C MET A 185 -12.34 -11.96 -10.07
N GLU A 186 -11.45 -12.09 -11.06
CA GLU A 186 -10.04 -11.73 -10.88
C GLU A 186 -9.87 -10.21 -10.78
N VAL A 187 -10.70 -9.41 -11.47
CA VAL A 187 -10.71 -7.94 -11.29
C VAL A 187 -11.07 -7.59 -9.85
N THR A 188 -12.15 -8.17 -9.32
CA THR A 188 -12.54 -8.01 -7.91
C THR A 188 -11.42 -8.44 -6.96
N ALA A 189 -10.78 -9.58 -7.24
CA ALA A 189 -9.68 -10.07 -6.44
C ALA A 189 -8.49 -9.09 -6.39
N ARG A 190 -8.12 -8.48 -7.53
CA ARG A 190 -7.04 -7.47 -7.60
C ARG A 190 -7.39 -6.19 -6.85
N GLN A 191 -8.64 -5.74 -6.93
CA GLN A 191 -9.10 -4.55 -6.20
C GLN A 191 -9.07 -4.79 -4.68
N ALA A 192 -9.65 -5.90 -4.22
CA ALA A 192 -9.63 -6.29 -2.81
C ALA A 192 -8.19 -6.40 -2.28
N LYS A 193 -7.30 -7.07 -3.02
CA LYS A 193 -5.86 -7.17 -2.71
C LYS A 193 -5.19 -5.80 -2.56
N THR A 194 -5.53 -4.83 -3.40
CA THR A 194 -4.97 -3.48 -3.36
C THR A 194 -5.43 -2.71 -2.14
N ILE A 195 -6.73 -2.76 -1.85
CA ILE A 195 -7.32 -2.12 -0.66
C ILE A 195 -6.71 -2.70 0.61
N VAL A 196 -6.65 -4.03 0.74
CA VAL A 196 -6.10 -4.70 1.93
C VAL A 196 -4.63 -4.36 2.16
N ARG A 197 -3.79 -4.40 1.12
CA ARG A 197 -2.38 -3.97 1.26
C ARG A 197 -2.26 -2.54 1.77
N THR A 198 -3.13 -1.67 1.27
CA THR A 198 -3.14 -0.24 1.61
C THR A 198 -3.61 -0.02 3.04
N THR A 199 -4.71 -0.66 3.47
CA THR A 199 -5.26 -0.49 4.82
C THR A 199 -4.39 -1.13 5.90
N VAL A 200 -3.75 -2.27 5.63
CA VAL A 200 -2.73 -2.86 6.52
C VAL A 200 -1.52 -1.92 6.69
N GLN A 201 -1.05 -1.31 5.60
CA GLN A 201 0.04 -0.33 5.68
C GLN A 201 -0.40 0.91 6.48
N HIS A 202 -1.61 1.42 6.23
CA HIS A 202 -2.19 2.53 6.98
C HIS A 202 -2.26 2.23 8.47
N ALA A 203 -2.79 1.08 8.86
CA ALA A 203 -2.94 0.71 10.27
C ALA A 203 -1.60 0.62 11.01
N ALA A 204 -0.59 -0.03 10.40
CA ALA A 204 0.77 -0.05 10.96
C ALA A 204 1.31 1.37 11.13
N MET A 205 1.05 2.24 10.15
CA MET A 205 1.52 3.62 10.18
C MET A 205 0.80 4.48 11.22
N GLN A 206 -0.49 4.26 11.46
CA GLN A 206 -1.22 4.92 12.56
C GLN A 206 -0.69 4.50 13.93
N GLY A 207 -0.35 3.22 14.12
CA GLY A 207 0.28 2.75 15.36
C GLY A 207 1.62 3.43 15.64
N LYS A 208 2.47 3.54 14.60
CA LYS A 208 3.75 4.24 14.70
C LYS A 208 3.60 5.76 14.90
N ALA A 209 2.62 6.38 14.23
CA ALA A 209 2.36 7.81 14.37
C ALA A 209 1.87 8.15 15.78
N GLU A 210 0.98 7.34 16.37
CA GLU A 210 0.56 7.50 17.76
C GLU A 210 1.73 7.32 18.72
N PHE A 211 2.59 6.33 18.49
CA PHE A 211 3.83 6.17 19.24
C PHE A 211 4.73 7.41 19.16
N ALA A 212 4.92 7.96 17.95
CA ALA A 212 5.71 9.16 17.76
C ALA A 212 5.13 10.37 18.49
N ASN A 213 3.80 10.52 18.47
CA ASN A 213 3.10 11.61 19.13
C ASN A 213 3.21 11.53 20.66
N ASP A 214 3.07 10.33 21.24
CA ASP A 214 3.15 10.15 22.70
C ASP A 214 4.55 10.40 23.27
N ASN A 215 5.58 10.30 22.43
CA ASN A 215 6.99 10.39 22.83
C ASN A 215 7.70 11.55 22.08
N ALA A 216 6.97 12.60 21.73
CA ALA A 216 7.50 13.76 21.00
C ALA A 216 8.54 14.57 21.81
N ASP A 217 8.61 14.36 23.13
CA ASP A 217 9.64 14.87 24.02
C ASP A 217 11.03 14.29 23.72
N ILE A 218 11.13 13.04 23.27
CA ILE A 218 12.40 12.39 22.91
C ILE A 218 12.60 12.17 21.40
N ILE A 219 11.52 12.29 20.61
CA ILE A 219 11.54 12.06 19.16
C ILE A 219 11.76 13.38 18.42
N LYS A 220 12.77 13.40 17.54
CA LYS A 220 13.08 14.50 16.61
C LYS A 220 12.15 14.48 15.40
N GLY A 221 11.83 13.29 14.91
CA GLY A 221 10.98 13.12 13.74
C GLY A 221 10.92 11.69 13.23
N GLU A 222 10.33 11.55 12.05
CA GLU A 222 10.14 10.31 11.34
C GLU A 222 10.92 10.37 10.02
N GLN A 223 11.91 9.49 9.87
CA GLN A 223 12.68 9.37 8.63
C GLN A 223 12.01 8.38 7.70
N TRP A 224 11.72 8.80 6.48
CA TRP A 224 11.15 7.92 5.45
C TRP A 224 12.13 6.80 5.11
N LEU A 225 11.62 5.56 5.09
CA LEU A 225 12.39 4.37 4.78
C LEU A 225 11.68 3.57 3.68
N SER A 226 12.17 3.73 2.46
CA SER A 226 11.67 3.00 1.30
C SER A 226 12.24 1.60 1.20
N THR A 227 11.47 0.66 0.68
CA THR A 227 12.02 -0.64 0.26
C THR A 227 12.93 -0.41 -0.97
N LEU A 228 14.08 -1.07 -1.06
CA LEU A 228 14.95 -0.97 -2.24
C LEU A 228 14.56 -2.05 -3.27
N ASP A 229 13.56 -1.76 -4.09
CA ASP A 229 13.11 -2.64 -5.17
C ASP A 229 12.54 -1.85 -6.37
N SER A 230 12.26 -2.54 -7.48
CA SER A 230 11.75 -1.90 -8.71
C SER A 230 10.30 -1.44 -8.66
N ARG A 231 9.54 -1.83 -7.63
CA ARG A 231 8.11 -1.52 -7.46
C ARG A 231 7.88 -0.29 -6.58
N VAL A 232 8.94 0.25 -5.96
CA VAL A 232 8.84 1.47 -5.16
C VAL A 232 8.60 2.67 -6.08
N SER A 233 7.50 3.38 -5.84
CA SER A 233 7.06 4.50 -6.66
C SER A 233 7.98 5.71 -6.57
N THR A 234 7.91 6.61 -7.55
CA THR A 234 8.71 7.85 -7.58
C THR A 234 8.60 8.68 -6.30
N ILE A 235 7.40 8.81 -5.71
CA ILE A 235 7.25 9.55 -4.44
C ILE A 235 8.04 8.89 -3.32
N CYS A 236 7.91 7.57 -3.14
CA CYS A 236 8.63 6.84 -2.12
C CYS A 236 10.16 6.90 -2.34
N ARG A 237 10.64 6.69 -3.57
CA ARG A 237 12.07 6.77 -3.90
C ARG A 237 12.67 8.13 -3.55
N SER A 238 11.90 9.19 -3.75
CA SER A 238 12.35 10.58 -3.61
C SER A 238 12.23 11.13 -2.20
N LEU A 239 11.36 10.53 -1.38
CA LEU A 239 11.23 10.81 0.03
C LEU A 239 12.23 10.02 0.89
N ASP A 240 12.82 8.95 0.35
CA ASP A 240 13.74 8.09 1.09
C ASP A 240 14.83 8.89 1.83
N GLN A 241 15.03 8.55 3.10
CA GLN A 241 15.92 9.21 4.06
C GLN A 241 15.56 10.64 4.48
N ARG A 242 14.50 11.27 3.94
CA ARG A 242 14.04 12.56 4.44
C ARG A 242 13.40 12.41 5.82
N ILE A 243 13.75 13.33 6.72
CA ILE A 243 13.19 13.40 8.08
C ILE A 243 12.07 14.43 8.09
N PHE A 244 10.91 14.03 8.61
CA PHE A 244 9.79 14.92 8.86
C PHE A 244 9.56 15.07 10.36
N GLU A 245 9.21 16.27 10.80
CA GLU A 245 8.81 16.48 12.19
C GLU A 245 7.57 15.64 12.53
N VAL A 246 7.44 15.26 13.80
CA VAL A 246 6.29 14.48 14.28
C VAL A 246 4.99 15.20 13.94
N GLY A 247 4.08 14.49 13.27
CA GLY A 247 2.78 15.00 12.86
C GLY A 247 2.80 15.86 11.59
N LYS A 248 3.97 16.06 10.96
CA LYS A 248 4.12 16.90 9.77
C LYS A 248 4.61 16.10 8.55
N GLY A 249 4.30 16.61 7.37
CA GLY A 249 4.76 16.04 6.10
C GLY A 249 4.02 14.76 5.67
N PRO A 250 4.39 14.21 4.51
CA PRO A 250 3.81 12.97 4.00
C PRO A 250 4.23 11.76 4.85
N ARG A 251 3.32 10.79 5.00
CA ARG A 251 3.59 9.49 5.62
C ARG A 251 3.11 8.35 4.71
N PRO A 252 3.73 7.16 4.76
CA PRO A 252 3.19 5.98 4.12
C PRO A 252 1.82 5.59 4.75
N PRO A 253 0.92 4.95 3.98
CA PRO A 253 0.98 4.75 2.54
C PRO A 253 0.72 6.05 1.77
N ALA A 254 1.65 6.46 0.90
CA ALA A 254 1.45 7.62 0.01
C ALA A 254 0.64 7.27 -1.25
N HIS A 255 0.54 5.99 -1.58
CA HIS A 255 -0.18 5.48 -2.74
C HIS A 255 -0.67 4.06 -2.44
N HIS A 256 -1.60 3.57 -3.25
CA HIS A 256 -2.03 2.18 -3.20
C HIS A 256 -0.85 1.22 -3.38
N ASN A 257 -0.84 0.13 -2.62
CA ASN A 257 0.26 -0.85 -2.58
C ASN A 257 1.62 -0.27 -2.12
N CYS A 258 1.64 0.82 -1.34
CA CYS A 258 2.88 1.34 -0.75
C CYS A 258 3.59 0.29 0.13
N ARG A 259 4.92 0.18 -0.05
CA ARG A 259 5.83 -0.72 0.68
C ARG A 259 6.87 0.03 1.52
N SER A 260 6.73 1.34 1.63
CA SER A 260 7.61 2.19 2.44
C SER A 260 7.07 2.33 3.85
N THR A 261 7.95 2.57 4.80
CA THR A 261 7.62 2.88 6.20
C THR A 261 8.37 4.15 6.62
N VAL A 262 8.33 4.46 7.92
CA VAL A 262 9.27 5.42 8.52
C VAL A 262 10.01 4.77 9.69
N ILE A 263 11.19 5.28 9.99
CA ILE A 263 11.97 4.95 11.19
C ILE A 263 11.97 6.16 12.12
N ILE A 264 11.83 5.93 13.43
CA ILE A 264 11.83 7.00 14.42
C ILE A 264 13.24 7.55 14.58
N VAL A 265 13.38 8.87 14.50
CA VAL A 265 14.63 9.58 14.75
C VAL A 265 14.52 10.24 16.11
N LEU A 266 15.41 9.88 17.02
CA LEU A 266 15.50 10.49 18.35
C LEU A 266 16.17 11.86 18.28
N LYS A 267 15.90 12.71 19.27
CA LYS A 267 16.67 13.95 19.49
C LYS A 267 18.10 13.61 19.86
N ASP A 268 19.01 14.55 19.61
CA ASP A 268 20.44 14.29 19.61
C ASP A 268 20.93 13.84 21.01
N GLU A 269 20.30 14.31 22.09
CA GLU A 269 20.57 13.88 23.47
C GLU A 269 20.17 12.43 23.79
N TYR A 270 19.29 11.80 22.97
CA TYR A 270 18.85 10.41 23.13
C TYR A 270 19.37 9.48 22.01
N ALA A 271 19.91 10.04 20.92
CA ALA A 271 20.21 9.30 19.70
C ALA A 271 21.40 8.34 19.81
N GLY A 272 22.18 8.41 20.90
CA GLY A 272 23.42 7.67 21.08
C GLY A 272 24.42 7.90 19.94
N ARG A 273 25.56 7.19 19.97
CA ARG A 273 26.48 7.12 18.82
C ARG A 273 26.12 5.89 17.99
N GLY A 274 25.54 6.09 16.81
CA GLY A 274 25.19 4.99 15.90
C GLY A 274 25.60 5.31 14.47
N ASN A 275 26.58 4.54 13.97
CA ASN A 275 26.89 4.41 12.55
C ASN A 275 26.03 3.28 11.97
N ILE A 276 25.55 3.44 10.73
CA ILE A 276 24.51 2.60 10.12
C ILE A 276 24.97 2.16 8.75
N ASP A 277 25.38 0.90 8.62
CA ASP A 277 26.03 0.43 7.39
C ASP A 277 25.13 -0.39 6.48
N LYS A 278 23.97 -0.92 6.95
CA LYS A 278 23.11 -1.81 6.14
C LYS A 278 21.60 -1.52 6.20
N ARG A 279 20.88 -1.79 5.10
CA ARG A 279 19.41 -1.74 4.99
C ARG A 279 18.80 -2.85 4.12
N ALA A 280 17.49 -3.09 4.21
CA ALA A 280 16.81 -4.10 3.38
C ALA A 280 16.76 -3.72 1.89
N SER A 281 16.98 -4.73 1.05
CA SER A 281 16.72 -4.72 -0.39
C SER A 281 16.03 -6.01 -0.81
N LYS A 282 15.51 -6.02 -2.04
CA LYS A 282 14.89 -7.19 -2.68
C LYS A 282 15.74 -8.46 -2.58
N ASP A 283 17.06 -8.32 -2.77
CA ASP A 283 18.00 -9.45 -2.88
C ASP A 283 18.81 -9.68 -1.59
N GLY A 284 18.35 -9.11 -0.46
CA GLY A 284 18.99 -9.19 0.85
C GLY A 284 19.50 -7.84 1.36
N PRO A 285 20.12 -7.79 2.54
CA PRO A 285 20.63 -6.54 3.10
C PRO A 285 21.77 -5.94 2.26
N VAL A 286 21.67 -4.65 1.95
CA VAL A 286 22.67 -3.86 1.19
C VAL A 286 23.20 -2.70 2.04
N ALA A 287 24.18 -1.94 1.55
CA ALA A 287 24.68 -0.75 2.23
C ALA A 287 23.55 0.24 2.55
N ASN A 288 23.61 0.92 3.70
CA ASN A 288 22.61 1.90 4.08
C ASN A 288 22.79 3.23 3.33
N GLU A 289 22.39 3.22 2.08
CA GLU A 289 22.43 4.36 1.17
C GLU A 289 21.01 4.78 0.75
N SER A 290 20.86 5.98 0.17
CA SER A 290 19.57 6.44 -0.34
C SER A 290 19.13 5.61 -1.54
N TYR A 291 17.82 5.56 -1.82
CA TYR A 291 17.28 4.78 -2.94
C TYR A 291 18.00 5.08 -4.26
N TYR A 292 18.22 6.35 -4.59
CA TYR A 292 18.89 6.71 -5.85
C TYR A 292 20.39 6.43 -5.83
N SER A 293 21.05 6.44 -4.66
CA SER A 293 22.44 5.98 -4.55
C SER A 293 22.55 4.48 -4.84
N TRP A 294 21.66 3.68 -4.25
CA TRP A 294 21.57 2.24 -4.52
C TRP A 294 21.22 1.95 -5.99
N LEU A 295 20.23 2.68 -6.53
CA LEU A 295 19.77 2.49 -7.90
C LEU A 295 20.87 2.81 -8.92
N ASN A 296 21.67 3.86 -8.68
CA ASN A 296 22.76 4.25 -9.58
C ASN A 296 23.85 3.17 -9.73
N LYS A 297 23.95 2.24 -8.76
CA LYS A 297 24.87 1.09 -8.79
C LYS A 297 24.30 -0.13 -9.52
N GLN A 298 23.01 -0.13 -9.86
CA GLN A 298 22.36 -1.28 -10.52
C GLN A 298 22.69 -1.31 -12.02
N PRO A 299 22.54 -2.46 -12.70
CA PRO A 299 22.70 -2.56 -14.15
C PRO A 299 21.80 -1.57 -14.89
N LYS A 300 22.26 -1.06 -16.04
CA LYS A 300 21.54 -0.07 -16.87
C LYS A 300 20.08 -0.48 -17.13
N ASP A 301 19.87 -1.73 -17.55
CA ASP A 301 18.54 -2.23 -17.90
C ASP A 301 17.59 -2.22 -16.70
N PHE A 302 18.12 -2.46 -15.49
CA PHE A 302 17.33 -2.35 -14.26
C PHE A 302 17.01 -0.89 -13.92
N GLN A 303 17.96 0.03 -14.10
CA GLN A 303 17.69 1.46 -13.88
C GLN A 303 16.61 1.98 -14.83
N ASP A 304 16.66 1.57 -16.10
CA ASP A 304 15.69 1.98 -17.12
C ASP A 304 14.32 1.33 -16.91
N ASP A 305 14.26 0.07 -16.43
CA ASP A 305 13.01 -0.57 -15.99
C ASP A 305 12.36 0.21 -14.83
N VAL A 306 13.17 0.69 -13.89
CA VAL A 306 12.69 1.36 -12.67
C VAL A 306 12.26 2.82 -12.91
N LEU A 307 12.99 3.56 -13.76
CA LEU A 307 12.80 5.01 -13.95
C LEU A 307 12.23 5.40 -15.32
N GLY A 308 12.30 4.51 -16.30
CA GLY A 308 12.22 4.82 -17.72
C GLY A 308 13.55 5.37 -18.26
N GLU A 309 13.78 5.17 -19.56
CA GLU A 309 15.06 5.45 -20.24
C GLU A 309 15.60 6.87 -19.99
N THR A 310 14.75 7.89 -20.13
CA THR A 310 15.19 9.30 -19.99
C THR A 310 15.62 9.63 -18.57
N ARG A 311 14.86 9.20 -17.55
CA ARG A 311 15.22 9.45 -16.15
C ARG A 311 16.41 8.60 -15.72
N GLY A 312 16.51 7.37 -16.22
CA GLY A 312 17.69 6.51 -16.03
C GLY A 312 18.95 7.13 -16.62
N GLN A 313 18.88 7.63 -17.85
CA GLN A 313 19.99 8.34 -18.51
C GLN A 313 20.38 9.61 -17.75
N LEU A 314 19.41 10.36 -17.23
CA LEU A 314 19.67 11.54 -16.40
C LEU A 314 20.34 11.18 -15.07
N LEU A 315 19.95 10.06 -14.43
CA LEU A 315 20.60 9.58 -13.19
C LEU A 315 22.07 9.22 -13.44
N ARG A 316 22.36 8.49 -14.52
CA ARG A 316 23.72 8.02 -14.85
C ARG A 316 24.64 9.11 -15.37
N SER A 317 24.12 9.97 -16.26
CA SER A 317 24.94 10.85 -17.10
C SER A 317 24.64 12.34 -16.89
N GLY A 318 23.59 12.69 -16.13
CA GLY A 318 23.24 14.08 -15.86
C GLY A 318 24.18 14.80 -14.90
N GLY A 319 25.08 14.08 -14.23
CA GLY A 319 26.04 14.64 -13.28
C GLY A 319 25.39 15.21 -12.01
N LEU A 320 24.17 14.77 -11.68
CA LEU A 320 23.49 15.10 -10.44
C LEU A 320 23.93 14.13 -9.33
N SER A 321 24.06 14.63 -8.10
CA SER A 321 24.13 13.72 -6.94
C SER A 321 22.80 12.98 -6.77
N ALA A 322 22.82 11.84 -6.07
CA ALA A 322 21.61 11.07 -5.78
C ALA A 322 20.54 11.94 -5.07
N ASP A 323 20.96 12.79 -4.13
CA ASP A 323 20.06 13.68 -3.38
C ASP A 323 19.47 14.77 -4.26
N LYS A 324 20.29 15.37 -5.13
CA LYS A 324 19.82 16.39 -6.08
C LYS A 324 18.87 15.77 -7.11
N PHE A 325 19.17 14.56 -7.58
CA PHE A 325 18.27 13.81 -8.45
C PHE A 325 16.93 13.47 -7.77
N ALA A 326 16.96 13.08 -6.50
CA ALA A 326 15.77 12.82 -5.68
C ALA A 326 14.90 14.07 -5.53
N ALA A 327 15.52 15.21 -5.22
CA ALA A 327 14.83 16.49 -5.12
C ALA A 327 14.18 16.93 -6.44
N LEU A 328 14.82 16.60 -7.57
CA LEU A 328 14.32 16.90 -8.91
C LEU A 328 13.11 16.04 -9.32
N GLN A 329 12.74 15.00 -8.58
CA GLN A 329 11.59 14.17 -8.97
C GLN A 329 10.24 14.73 -8.52
N LEU A 330 10.23 15.59 -7.50
CA LEU A 330 9.00 16.05 -6.86
C LEU A 330 8.88 17.58 -6.86
N ASP A 331 7.65 18.07 -6.91
CA ASP A 331 7.35 19.48 -6.65
C ASP A 331 7.32 19.79 -5.14
N LYS A 332 7.03 21.05 -4.79
CA LYS A 332 6.91 21.51 -3.39
C LYS A 332 5.77 20.85 -2.60
N ASN A 333 4.83 20.21 -3.29
CA ASN A 333 3.69 19.51 -2.74
C ASN A 333 3.87 17.98 -2.80
N PHE A 334 5.09 17.50 -3.07
CA PHE A 334 5.45 16.08 -3.19
C PHE A 334 4.77 15.35 -4.36
N LYS A 335 4.33 16.06 -5.41
CA LYS A 335 3.81 15.45 -6.64
C LYS A 335 4.94 15.18 -7.64
N PRO A 336 4.90 14.05 -8.38
CA PRO A 336 5.91 13.76 -9.41
C PRO A 336 5.98 14.82 -10.51
N LEU A 337 7.18 15.25 -10.86
CA LEU A 337 7.43 16.17 -11.98
C LEU A 337 7.48 15.43 -13.32
N THR A 338 6.99 16.11 -14.35
CA THR A 338 7.17 15.74 -15.75
C THR A 338 8.62 15.96 -16.20
N LEU A 339 9.03 15.29 -17.26
CA LEU A 339 10.37 15.48 -17.85
C LEU A 339 10.61 16.93 -18.30
N ALA A 340 9.57 17.61 -18.80
CA ALA A 340 9.65 19.01 -19.20
C ALA A 340 9.92 19.93 -18.00
N GLU A 341 9.24 19.72 -16.88
CA GLU A 341 9.46 20.48 -15.65
C GLU A 341 10.85 20.21 -15.07
N MET A 342 11.29 18.94 -15.08
CA MET A 342 12.66 18.58 -14.67
C MET A 342 13.70 19.28 -15.54
N ARG A 343 13.52 19.28 -16.88
CA ARG A 343 14.42 19.95 -17.83
C ARG A 343 14.43 21.46 -17.62
N SER A 344 13.28 22.06 -17.31
CA SER A 344 13.21 23.49 -16.99
C SER A 344 13.97 23.85 -15.71
N ARG A 345 14.04 22.94 -14.72
CA ARG A 345 14.74 23.18 -13.45
C ARG A 345 16.24 22.91 -13.54
N GLU A 346 16.65 21.87 -14.26
CA GLU A 346 18.04 21.43 -14.37
C GLU A 346 18.50 21.27 -15.83
N PRO A 347 18.41 22.32 -16.68
CA PRO A 347 18.67 22.20 -18.12
C PRO A 347 20.10 21.72 -18.44
N MET A 348 21.07 22.09 -17.61
CA MET A 348 22.46 21.67 -17.77
C MET A 348 22.66 20.17 -17.53
N ALA A 349 21.89 19.56 -16.62
CA ALA A 349 21.96 18.13 -16.37
C ALA A 349 21.41 17.33 -17.56
N PHE A 350 20.33 17.80 -18.19
CA PHE A 350 19.79 17.21 -19.42
C PHE A 350 20.79 17.33 -20.58
N LYS A 351 21.36 18.52 -20.78
CA LYS A 351 22.41 18.72 -21.79
C LYS A 351 23.60 17.78 -21.58
N LYS A 352 24.06 17.60 -20.34
CA LYS A 352 25.17 16.70 -20.00
C LYS A 352 24.83 15.22 -20.23
N ALA A 353 23.57 14.84 -20.00
CA ALA A 353 23.08 13.50 -20.25
C ALA A 353 22.82 13.18 -21.74
N GLY A 354 22.90 14.19 -22.61
CA GLY A 354 22.58 14.09 -24.04
C GLY A 354 21.08 14.04 -24.32
N LEU A 355 20.26 14.70 -23.48
CA LEU A 355 18.79 14.65 -23.49
C LEU A 355 18.12 15.99 -23.77
#